data_AF-A0AAU3PQP4-F1
#
_entry.id   AF-A0AAU3PQP4-F1
#
_cell.length_a   1.000
_cell.length_b   1.000
_cell.length_c   1.000
_cell.angle_alpha   90.00
_cell.angle_beta   90.00
_cell.angle_gamma   90.00
#
_symmetry.space_group_name_H-M   'P 1'
#
loop_
_entity.id
_entity.type
_entity.pdbx_description
1 polymer ?
#
loop_
_entity_poly.entity_id
_entity_poly.type
_entity_poly.pdbx_seq_one_letter_code
_entity_poly.pdbx_strand_id
1 'polypeptide(L)'
;MSTRKAVEWGVLIGETVRPLPKAQNVTQARLMAAKPGNRGRRGHAPVVVFRDSARDMWKRYQDQAPVPTQFDLFDLFEQEA
;
A
#
# COMPACT_ATOMS: atom_id res chain seq x y z
N MET A 1 17.33 -16.44 -14.86
CA MET A 1 16.97 -16.17 -13.44
C MET A 1 15.88 -15.11 -13.46
N SER A 2 14.66 -15.44 -13.04
CA SER A 2 13.57 -14.45 -12.99
C SER A 2 13.91 -13.44 -11.89
N THR A 3 14.31 -12.24 -12.29
CA THR A 3 14.49 -11.09 -11.40
C THR A 3 13.10 -10.71 -10.90
N ARG A 4 12.62 -11.42 -9.86
CA ARG A 4 11.41 -11.01 -9.14
C ARG A 4 11.65 -9.58 -8.69
N LYS A 5 10.92 -8.63 -9.31
CA LYS A 5 10.97 -7.22 -8.95
C LYS A 5 10.71 -7.11 -7.45
N ALA A 6 11.47 -6.26 -6.77
CA ALA A 6 11.33 -6.10 -5.33
C ALA A 6 9.94 -5.56 -5.02
N VAL A 7 9.16 -6.32 -4.24
CA VAL A 7 7.83 -5.90 -3.78
C VAL A 7 7.99 -4.70 -2.87
N GLU A 8 7.30 -3.62 -3.21
CA GLU A 8 7.20 -2.44 -2.36
C GLU A 8 6.08 -2.65 -1.34
N TRP A 9 6.35 -2.27 -0.09
CA TRP A 9 5.39 -2.38 1.00
C TRP A 9 4.95 -1.01 1.47
N GLY A 10 3.73 -0.93 1.99
CA GLY A 10 3.14 0.29 2.52
C GLY A 10 2.10 0.02 3.59
N VAL A 11 1.61 1.10 4.20
CA VAL A 11 0.47 1.06 5.11
C VAL A 11 -0.56 2.09 4.65
N LEU A 12 -1.81 1.66 4.53
CA LEU A 12 -2.94 2.54 4.29
C LEU A 12 -3.43 3.13 5.62
N ILE A 13 -3.41 4.45 5.70
CA ILE A 13 -3.83 5.23 6.86
C ILE A 13 -4.94 6.17 6.40
N GLY A 14 -6.19 5.84 6.75
CA GLY A 14 -7.35 6.52 6.16
C GLY A 14 -7.41 6.23 4.66
N GLU A 15 -7.24 7.25 3.84
CA GLU A 15 -7.25 7.18 2.37
C GLU A 15 -5.86 7.32 1.75
N THR A 16 -4.83 7.47 2.58
CA THR A 16 -3.46 7.72 2.11
C THR A 16 -2.58 6.49 2.34
N VAL A 17 -1.87 6.07 1.30
CA VAL A 17 -0.83 5.05 1.44
C VAL A 17 0.49 5.72 1.83
N ARG A 18 1.08 5.25 2.92
CA ARG A 18 2.43 5.60 3.33
C ARG A 18 3.41 4.47 2.97
N PRO A 19 4.36 4.70 2.06
CA PRO A 19 5.37 3.69 1.72
C PRO A 19 6.23 3.31 2.93
N LEU A 20 6.62 2.04 3.00
CA LEU A 20 7.49 1.45 4.02
C LEU A 20 8.77 0.92 3.34
N PRO A 21 9.68 1.79 2.88
CA PRO A 21 10.85 1.39 2.07
C PRO A 21 11.86 0.49 2.81
N LYS A 22 11.76 0.43 4.15
CA LYS A 22 12.60 -0.44 4.98
C LYS A 22 12.02 -1.85 5.16
N ALA A 23 10.78 -2.09 4.78
CA ALA A 23 10.16 -3.40 4.89
C ALA A 23 10.52 -4.25 3.66
N GLN A 24 11.24 -5.35 3.88
CA GLN A 24 11.63 -6.28 2.83
C GLN A 24 10.64 -7.43 2.65
N ASN A 25 9.74 -7.62 3.62
CA ASN A 25 8.73 -8.67 3.64
C ASN A 25 7.49 -8.26 4.44
N VAL A 26 6.44 -9.06 4.35
CA VAL A 26 5.16 -8.82 5.03
C VAL A 26 5.30 -8.71 6.55
N THR A 27 6.16 -9.52 7.18
CA THR A 27 6.33 -9.52 8.63
C THR A 27 6.89 -8.18 9.11
N GLN A 28 7.92 -7.68 8.43
CA GLN A 28 8.47 -6.35 8.69
C GLN A 28 7.44 -5.25 8.40
N ALA A 29 6.68 -5.37 7.31
CA ALA A 29 5.62 -4.41 7.00
C ALA A 29 4.56 -4.34 8.11
N ARG A 30 4.08 -5.48 8.62
CA ARG A 30 3.14 -5.55 9.76
C ARG A 30 3.71 -4.94 11.04
N LEU A 31 4.96 -5.24 11.37
CA LEU A 31 5.64 -4.66 12.55
C LEU A 31 5.75 -3.14 12.43
N MET A 32 6.11 -2.62 11.25
CA MET A 32 6.20 -1.19 11.00
C MET A 32 4.83 -0.52 10.99
N ALA A 33 3.81 -1.18 10.45
CA ALA A 33 2.43 -0.70 10.41
C ALA A 33 1.81 -0.60 11.82
N ALA A 34 2.20 -1.47 12.75
CA ALA A 34 1.73 -1.45 14.15
C ALA A 34 2.28 -0.28 14.99
N LYS A 35 3.32 0.43 14.51
CA LYS A 35 3.93 1.57 15.21
C LYS A 35 2.90 2.69 15.42
N PRO A 36 2.95 3.43 16.55
CA PRO A 36 1.96 4.47 16.87
C PRO A 36 1.77 5.52 15.76
N GLY A 37 2.85 5.92 15.09
CA GLY A 37 2.81 6.90 13.99
C GLY A 37 2.19 6.41 12.68
N ASN A 38 1.78 5.14 12.60
CA ASN A 38 1.11 4.54 11.45
C ASN A 38 -0.32 4.04 11.80
N ARG A 39 -0.80 4.32 13.02
CA ARG A 39 -2.19 4.00 13.40
C ARG A 39 -3.13 5.07 12.85
N GLY A 40 -4.26 4.64 12.31
CA GLY A 40 -5.30 5.56 11.85
C GLY A 40 -5.84 6.41 13.01
N ARG A 41 -6.27 7.64 12.72
CA ARG A 41 -6.74 8.65 13.69
C ARG A 41 -7.91 8.20 14.59
N ARG A 42 -8.52 7.04 14.35
CA ARG A 42 -9.68 6.51 15.10
C ARG A 42 -9.52 5.07 15.59
N GLY A 43 -8.28 4.59 15.74
CA GLY A 43 -8.04 3.22 16.20
C GLY A 43 -8.33 2.13 15.16
N HIS A 44 -8.58 2.52 13.90
CA HIS A 44 -8.64 1.57 12.79
C HIS A 44 -7.32 0.80 12.69
N ALA A 45 -7.44 -0.51 12.51
CA ALA A 45 -6.30 -1.39 12.31
C ALA A 45 -5.50 -0.92 11.09
N PRO A 46 -4.16 -0.88 11.19
CA PRO A 46 -3.34 -0.47 10.06
C PRO A 46 -3.43 -1.53 8.95
N VAL A 47 -3.78 -1.09 7.74
CA VAL A 47 -3.95 -1.99 6.59
C VAL A 47 -2.65 -2.05 5.81
N VAL A 48 -2.01 -3.21 5.79
CA VAL A 48 -0.78 -3.42 5.02
C VAL A 48 -1.12 -3.55 3.54
N VAL A 49 -0.40 -2.80 2.71
CA VAL A 49 -0.53 -2.79 1.26
C VAL A 49 0.80 -3.14 0.60
N PHE A 50 0.74 -3.63 -0.62
CA PHE A 50 1.91 -3.97 -1.43
C PHE A 50 1.68 -3.61 -2.90
N ARG A 51 2.78 -3.49 -3.66
CA ARG A 51 2.78 -3.38 -5.12
C ARG A 51 4.08 -3.93 -5.70
N ASP A 52 4.04 -4.40 -6.94
CA ASP A 52 5.20 -5.00 -7.61
C ASP A 52 6.09 -3.97 -8.32
N SER A 53 5.53 -2.79 -8.60
CA SER A 53 6.22 -1.67 -9.22
C SER A 53 5.67 -0.33 -8.74
N ALA A 54 6.49 0.72 -8.80
CA ALA A 54 6.06 2.08 -8.47
C ALA A 54 4.91 2.62 -9.35
N ARG A 55 4.69 2.01 -10.52
CA ARG A 55 3.59 2.32 -11.45
C ARG A 55 2.33 1.50 -11.20
N ASP A 56 2.42 0.44 -10.40
CA ASP A 56 1.27 -0.41 -10.11
C ASP A 56 0.44 0.22 -8.98
N MET A 57 -0.87 0.04 -9.09
CA MET A 57 -1.79 0.37 -8.01
C MET A 57 -1.48 -0.46 -6.76
N TRP A 58 -1.61 0.16 -5.60
CA TRP A 58 -1.47 -0.52 -4.32
C TRP A 58 -2.57 -1.56 -4.13
N LYS A 59 -2.22 -2.72 -3.59
CA LYS A 59 -3.16 -3.78 -3.24
C LYS A 59 -3.07 -4.07 -1.76
N ARG A 60 -4.20 -4.32 -1.12
CA ARG A 60 -4.21 -4.81 0.27
C ARG A 60 -3.59 -6.19 0.32
N TYR A 61 -2.73 -6.43 1.30
CA TYR A 61 -2.08 -7.74 1.43
C TYR A 61 -3.06 -8.86 1.79
N GLN A 62 -4.14 -8.56 2.53
CA GLN A 62 -5.04 -9.57 3.08
C GLN A 62 -5.96 -10.21 2.03
N ASP A 63 -6.49 -9.41 1.12
CA ASP A 63 -7.52 -9.80 0.14
C ASP A 63 -7.12 -9.46 -1.31
N GLN A 64 -5.94 -8.87 -1.52
CA GLN A 64 -5.46 -8.34 -2.81
C GLN A 64 -6.38 -7.29 -3.45
N ALA A 65 -7.34 -6.76 -2.68
CA ALA A 65 -8.24 -5.73 -3.17
C ALA A 65 -7.44 -4.48 -3.54
N PRO A 66 -7.75 -3.84 -4.68
CA PRO A 66 -7.12 -2.60 -5.06
C PRO A 66 -7.38 -1.52 -4.01
N VAL A 67 -6.37 -0.69 -3.75
CA VAL A 67 -6.48 0.49 -2.91
C VAL A 67 -6.45 1.69 -3.84
N PRO A 68 -7.60 2.35 -4.06
CA PRO A 68 -7.64 3.55 -4.89
C PRO A 68 -6.79 4.61 -4.20
N THR A 69 -5.62 4.87 -4.78
CA THR A 69 -4.78 5.97 -4.32
C THR A 69 -5.09 7.21 -5.15
N GLN A 70 -4.83 8.39 -4.61
CA GLN A 70 -5.21 9.67 -5.21
C GLN A 70 -4.67 9.89 -6.65
N PHE A 71 -3.61 9.16 -7.04
CA PHE A 71 -3.09 9.16 -8.41
C PHE A 71 -3.96 8.34 -9.38
N ASP A 72 -4.57 7.24 -8.94
CA ASP A 72 -5.42 6.39 -9.79
C ASP A 72 -6.78 7.04 -10.11
N LEU A 73 -7.22 8.01 -9.29
CA LEU A 73 -8.45 8.76 -9.55
C LEU A 73 -8.36 9.67 -10.78
N PHE A 74 -7.15 10.12 -11.14
CA PHE A 74 -6.95 10.93 -12.35
C PHE A 74 -7.04 10.08 -13.62
N ASP A 75 -6.38 8.91 -13.65
CA ASP A 75 -6.41 8.01 -14.82
C ASP A 75 -7.78 7.35 -15.03
N LEU A 76 -8.56 7.10 -13.96
CA LEU A 76 -9.93 6.61 -14.06
C LEU A 76 -10.90 7.67 -14.63
N PHE A 77 -10.66 8.95 -14.36
CA PHE A 77 -11.49 10.03 -14.91
C PHE A 77 -11.25 10.28 -16.40
N GLU A 78 -10.05 9.99 -16.92
CA GLU A 78 -9.74 10.15 -18.34
C GLU A 78 -10.33 9.04 -19.23
N GLN A 79 -10.73 7.89 -18.67
CA GLN A 79 -11.36 6.82 -19.46
C GLN A 79 -12.86 7.01 -19.71
N GLU A 80 -13.52 7.98 -19.06
CA GLU A 80 -14.95 8.26 -19.23
C GLU A 80 -15.26 9.52 -20.09
N ALA A 81 -14.26 10.10 -20.78
CA ALA A 81 -14.41 11.31 -21.61
C ALA A 81 -14.44 11.03 -23.13
#